data_AF-A0A533UXD0-F1
#
_entry.id   AF-A0A533UXD0-F1
#
_cell.length_a   1.000
_cell.length_b   1.000
_cell.length_c   1.000
_cell.angle_alpha   90.00
_cell.angle_beta   90.00
_cell.angle_gamma   90.00
#
_symmetry.space_group_name_H-M   'P 1'
#
loop_
_entity.id
_entity.type
_entity.pdbx_description
1 polymer ?
#
loop_
_entity_poly.entity_id
_entity_poly.type
_entity_poly.pdbx_seq_one_letter_code
_entity_poly.pdbx_strand_id
1 'polypeptide(L)'
;RSKAELSFSRLLSFLGKDYQYDFKIKLMNGNEVLVDFKVDDKYIEILDSEKDLDKFNEIKNNNPDLDIIAIGKSKFGVKSGDFETISFIDSETDQVGSIFLEDSSLAFDYAHILPLVEKCSILHGHTSTVMVEIIGKMVNNLVIDFSEAKRIIKETLSILDHKFFINKKYVYKEDSIHYYVSFDGPRGFFNLQLPKDTTFLMPGEATVENLSSIIIKLLSSKMPPNVEALGVYIYEGVNKGAHILANIK
;
A
#
# COMPACT_ATOMS: atom_id res chain seq x y z
N ARG A 1 -15.76 27.31 -1.12
CA ARG A 1 -15.37 25.92 -1.37
C ARG A 1 -13.92 25.73 -1.03
N SER A 2 -13.57 24.68 -0.31
CA SER A 2 -12.20 24.34 0.05
C SER A 2 -11.41 23.79 -1.15
N LYS A 3 -10.09 23.66 -0.99
CA LYS A 3 -9.23 23.02 -1.98
C LYS A 3 -9.60 21.55 -2.19
N ALA A 4 -10.05 20.87 -1.12
CA ALA A 4 -10.46 19.48 -1.17
C ALA A 4 -11.77 19.32 -1.97
N GLU A 5 -12.79 20.14 -1.71
CA GLU A 5 -14.04 20.14 -2.48
C GLU A 5 -13.79 20.43 -3.98
N LEU A 6 -12.90 21.37 -4.30
CA LEU A 6 -12.54 21.68 -5.69
C LEU A 6 -11.77 20.55 -6.38
N SER A 7 -10.98 19.79 -5.62
CA SER A 7 -10.24 18.64 -6.16
C SER A 7 -11.19 17.46 -6.41
N PHE A 8 -12.11 17.24 -5.47
CA PHE A 8 -13.11 16.18 -5.57
C PHE A 8 -14.09 16.41 -6.73
N SER A 9 -14.54 17.64 -6.95
CA SER A 9 -15.42 17.94 -8.08
C SER A 9 -14.76 17.77 -9.45
N ARG A 10 -13.46 18.08 -9.54
CA ARG A 10 -12.66 17.79 -10.74
C ARG A 10 -12.54 16.29 -10.99
N LEU A 11 -12.38 15.49 -9.94
CA LEU A 11 -12.37 14.04 -10.04
C LEU A 11 -13.72 13.51 -10.56
N LEU A 12 -14.84 13.96 -9.98
CA LEU A 12 -16.18 13.58 -10.44
C LEU A 12 -16.39 13.95 -11.91
N SER A 13 -16.00 15.18 -12.29
CA SER A 13 -16.06 15.65 -13.68
C SER A 13 -15.20 14.80 -14.62
N PHE A 14 -13.98 14.45 -14.20
CA PHE A 14 -13.09 13.59 -14.97
C PHE A 14 -13.66 12.19 -15.19
N LEU A 15 -14.36 11.65 -14.20
CA LEU A 15 -15.04 10.36 -14.28
C LEU A 15 -16.38 10.42 -15.03
N GLY A 16 -16.80 11.60 -15.52
CA GLY A 16 -18.08 11.78 -16.20
C GLY A 16 -19.29 11.59 -15.28
N LYS A 17 -19.13 11.87 -13.98
CA LYS A 17 -20.20 11.79 -12.98
C LYS A 17 -20.81 13.17 -12.73
N ASP A 18 -22.12 13.26 -12.94
CA ASP A 18 -22.90 14.43 -12.52
C ASP A 18 -23.01 14.48 -11.00
N TYR A 19 -23.00 15.69 -10.44
CA TYR A 19 -23.09 15.89 -9.00
C TYR A 19 -23.80 17.20 -8.66
N GLN A 20 -24.36 17.26 -7.46
CA GLN A 20 -24.97 18.45 -6.89
C GLN A 20 -24.20 18.91 -5.67
N TYR A 21 -23.91 20.19 -5.64
CA TYR A 21 -23.23 20.88 -4.56
C TYR A 21 -24.24 21.32 -3.47
N ASP A 22 -23.82 21.35 -2.20
CA ASP A 22 -24.65 21.81 -1.07
C ASP A 22 -26.05 21.17 -1.05
N PHE A 23 -26.10 19.85 -1.17
CA PHE A 23 -27.36 19.15 -1.20
C PHE A 23 -28.01 19.16 0.19
N LYS A 24 -29.25 19.63 0.24
CA LYS A 24 -30.01 19.75 1.48
C LYS A 24 -30.60 18.40 1.90
N ILE A 25 -30.25 17.95 3.09
CA ILE A 25 -30.79 16.75 3.73
C ILE A 25 -31.65 17.16 4.92
N LYS A 26 -32.81 16.54 5.04
CA LYS A 26 -33.70 16.72 6.18
C LYS A 26 -33.45 15.61 7.21
N LEU A 27 -33.06 16.02 8.41
CA LEU A 27 -32.78 15.13 9.52
C LEU A 27 -34.08 14.69 10.21
N MET A 28 -34.06 13.53 10.89
CA MET A 28 -35.20 13.04 11.67
C MET A 28 -35.66 14.01 12.77
N ASN A 29 -34.73 14.79 13.34
CA ASN A 29 -35.03 15.84 14.31
C ASN A 29 -35.73 17.08 13.71
N GLY A 30 -35.95 17.11 12.38
CA GLY A 30 -36.63 18.20 11.67
C GLY A 30 -35.69 19.31 11.18
N ASN A 31 -34.42 19.31 11.58
CA ASN A 31 -33.41 20.24 11.08
C ASN A 31 -33.02 19.91 9.63
N GLU A 32 -32.47 20.90 8.94
CA GLU A 32 -31.93 20.74 7.59
C GLU A 32 -30.43 21.04 7.62
N VAL A 33 -29.65 20.19 6.95
CA VAL A 33 -28.21 20.32 6.82
C VAL A 33 -27.79 20.23 5.36
N LEU A 34 -26.68 20.88 5.02
CA LEU A 34 -26.11 20.87 3.68
C LEU A 34 -24.93 19.90 3.64
N VAL A 35 -25.05 18.90 2.79
CA VAL A 35 -23.96 17.98 2.45
C VAL A 35 -23.24 18.48 1.21
N ASP A 36 -21.92 18.39 1.21
CA ASP A 36 -21.10 19.02 0.17
C ASP A 36 -21.40 18.50 -1.23
N PHE A 37 -21.59 17.18 -1.38
CA PHE A 37 -21.91 16.55 -2.66
C PHE A 37 -23.04 15.52 -2.56
N LYS A 38 -23.91 15.53 -3.57
CA LYS A 38 -24.77 14.41 -3.93
C LYS A 38 -24.39 13.91 -5.32
N VAL A 39 -24.15 12.61 -5.45
CA VAL A 39 -23.83 11.93 -6.71
C VAL A 39 -24.82 10.78 -6.84
N ASP A 40 -25.66 10.80 -7.87
CA ASP A 40 -26.78 9.85 -8.01
C ASP A 40 -27.67 9.85 -6.74
N ASP A 41 -27.72 8.75 -6.00
CA ASP A 41 -28.42 8.55 -4.72
C ASP A 41 -27.50 8.55 -3.49
N LYS A 42 -26.21 8.85 -3.68
CA LYS A 42 -25.17 8.82 -2.64
C LYS A 42 -24.74 10.24 -2.23
N TYR A 43 -24.21 10.35 -1.03
CA TYR A 43 -23.85 11.62 -0.38
C TYR A 43 -22.40 11.61 0.06
N ILE A 44 -21.70 12.74 -0.08
CA ILE A 44 -20.27 12.86 0.27
C ILE A 44 -20.04 14.17 0.99
N GLU A 45 -19.41 14.08 2.16
CA GLU A 45 -19.06 15.20 3.02
C GLU A 45 -17.54 15.39 3.08
N ILE A 46 -17.03 16.61 2.93
CA ILE A 46 -15.60 16.90 2.97
C ILE A 46 -15.20 17.38 4.38
N LEU A 47 -14.31 16.66 5.03
CA LEU A 47 -13.85 16.96 6.39
C LEU A 47 -12.60 17.85 6.35
N ASP A 48 -12.82 19.16 6.36
CA ASP A 48 -11.74 20.17 6.48
C ASP A 48 -11.58 20.68 7.93
N SER A 49 -12.57 20.47 8.79
CA SER A 49 -12.59 20.93 10.18
C SER A 49 -13.35 19.99 11.14
N GLU A 50 -13.17 20.18 12.45
CA GLU A 50 -13.94 19.44 13.48
C GLU A 50 -15.46 19.67 13.34
N LYS A 51 -15.88 20.83 12.86
CA LYS A 51 -17.30 21.14 12.63
C LYS A 51 -17.91 20.28 11.52
N ASP A 52 -17.12 19.94 10.51
CA ASP A 52 -17.57 19.09 9.41
C ASP A 52 -17.74 17.64 9.90
N LEU A 53 -16.88 17.21 10.82
CA LEU A 53 -17.01 15.91 11.49
C LEU A 53 -18.27 15.87 12.37
N ASP A 54 -18.52 16.90 13.17
CA ASP A 54 -19.74 17.01 13.97
C ASP A 54 -21.00 16.98 13.10
N LYS A 55 -20.98 17.71 11.96
CA LYS A 55 -22.07 17.72 10.97
C LYS A 55 -22.29 16.33 10.37
N PHE A 56 -21.23 15.63 9.96
CA PHE A 56 -21.31 14.27 9.43
C PHE A 56 -21.91 13.30 10.46
N ASN A 57 -21.44 13.36 11.70
CA ASN A 57 -21.98 12.53 12.79
C ASN A 57 -23.46 12.84 13.06
N GLU A 58 -23.86 14.11 13.03
CA GLU A 58 -25.27 14.49 13.17
C GLU A 58 -26.13 13.90 12.06
N ILE A 59 -25.69 13.96 10.80
CA ILE A 59 -26.39 13.38 9.66
C ILE A 59 -26.56 11.87 9.84
N LYS A 60 -25.48 11.13 10.13
CA LYS A 60 -25.54 9.67 10.31
C LYS A 60 -26.44 9.27 11.48
N ASN A 61 -26.36 9.97 12.61
CA ASN A 61 -27.19 9.68 13.77
C ASN A 61 -28.69 9.90 13.51
N ASN A 62 -29.02 10.90 12.69
CA ASN A 62 -30.41 11.23 12.37
C ASN A 62 -30.91 10.53 11.09
N ASN A 63 -30.03 9.94 10.29
CA ASN A 63 -30.39 9.19 9.08
C ASN A 63 -29.45 7.98 8.92
N PRO A 64 -29.63 6.90 9.72
CA PRO A 64 -28.69 5.77 9.75
C PRO A 64 -28.60 5.04 8.40
N ASP A 65 -29.72 4.95 7.68
CA ASP A 65 -29.83 4.28 6.38
C ASP A 65 -29.33 5.14 5.20
N LEU A 66 -28.84 6.36 5.47
CA LEU A 66 -28.33 7.25 4.43
C LEU A 66 -26.95 6.77 3.95
N ASP A 67 -26.83 6.54 2.64
CA ASP A 67 -25.57 6.22 1.95
C ASP A 67 -24.72 7.49 1.81
N ILE A 68 -24.08 7.85 2.94
CA ILE A 68 -23.18 8.99 3.07
C ILE A 68 -21.79 8.54 3.52
N ILE A 69 -20.76 9.06 2.85
CA ILE A 69 -19.35 8.90 3.23
C ILE A 69 -18.72 10.27 3.53
N ALA A 70 -17.67 10.27 4.34
CA ALA A 70 -16.85 11.45 4.60
C ALA A 70 -15.46 11.30 3.97
N ILE A 71 -14.84 12.39 3.51
CA ILE A 71 -13.50 12.44 2.92
C ILE A 71 -12.73 13.61 3.52
N GLY A 72 -11.59 13.37 4.18
CA GLY A 72 -10.74 14.46 4.67
C GLY A 72 -9.42 14.00 5.26
N LYS A 73 -8.69 14.92 5.91
CA LYS A 73 -7.33 14.67 6.40
C LYS A 73 -7.32 13.80 7.67
N SER A 74 -6.28 12.97 7.83
CA SER A 74 -6.06 12.05 8.97
C SER A 74 -6.05 12.69 10.36
N LYS A 75 -5.94 14.02 10.48
CA LYS A 75 -6.13 14.71 11.79
C LYS A 75 -7.49 14.42 12.44
N PHE A 76 -8.48 14.01 11.66
CA PHE A 76 -9.82 13.66 12.11
C PHE A 76 -10.07 12.13 12.10
N GLY A 77 -9.05 11.34 11.80
CA GLY A 77 -9.06 9.88 11.80
C GLY A 77 -7.62 9.32 11.86
N VAL A 78 -7.17 9.02 13.07
CA VAL A 78 -5.87 8.39 13.45
C VAL A 78 -4.61 9.19 13.10
N LYS A 79 -3.84 9.55 14.14
CA LYS A 79 -2.55 10.22 14.03
C LYS A 79 -1.50 9.33 13.36
N SER A 80 -1.05 9.72 12.17
CA SER A 80 0.33 9.55 11.72
C SER A 80 0.72 10.69 10.80
N GLY A 81 1.98 11.11 10.90
CA GLY A 81 2.54 12.19 10.10
C GLY A 81 2.61 11.85 8.61
N ASP A 82 2.41 12.88 7.80
CA ASP A 82 2.85 13.02 6.42
C ASP A 82 2.32 12.06 5.33
N PHE A 83 1.16 11.45 5.54
CA PHE A 83 0.35 10.91 4.44
C PHE A 83 -1.09 11.44 4.51
N GLU A 84 -1.54 12.15 3.45
CA GLU A 84 -2.96 12.52 3.28
C GLU A 84 -3.76 11.24 2.98
N THR A 85 -4.03 10.46 4.02
CA THR A 85 -4.88 9.26 3.94
C THR A 85 -6.32 9.74 3.79
N ILE A 86 -7.01 9.29 2.73
CA ILE A 86 -8.46 9.48 2.58
C ILE A 86 -9.13 8.46 3.50
N SER A 87 -9.68 8.92 4.61
CA SER A 87 -10.45 8.07 5.54
C SER A 87 -11.91 8.02 5.10
N PHE A 88 -12.41 6.83 4.79
CA PHE A 88 -13.84 6.58 4.57
C PHE A 88 -14.49 6.20 5.90
N ILE A 89 -15.50 6.94 6.33
CA ILE A 89 -16.33 6.56 7.47
C ILE A 89 -17.65 6.04 6.92
N ASP A 90 -17.89 4.73 7.04
CA ASP A 90 -19.19 4.12 6.80
C ASP A 90 -19.65 3.31 8.03
N SER A 91 -20.95 3.02 8.08
CA SER A 91 -21.71 2.47 9.22
C SER A 91 -21.05 1.29 9.96
N GLU A 92 -21.37 1.18 11.25
CA GLU A 92 -20.74 0.42 12.35
C GLU A 92 -20.43 -1.08 12.16
N THR A 93 -20.55 -1.68 10.97
CA THR A 93 -20.31 -3.12 10.77
C THR A 93 -19.27 -3.49 9.70
N ASP A 94 -18.72 -2.53 8.94
CA ASP A 94 -17.75 -2.81 7.87
C ASP A 94 -16.65 -1.73 7.77
N GLN A 95 -16.09 -1.32 8.92
CA GLN A 95 -14.98 -0.38 8.92
C GLN A 95 -13.73 -1.00 8.29
N VAL A 96 -13.30 -0.44 7.16
CA VAL A 96 -11.99 -0.74 6.56
C VAL A 96 -10.96 0.15 7.25
N GLY A 97 -10.00 -0.48 7.93
CA GLY A 97 -8.85 0.19 8.53
C GLY A 97 -7.61 0.05 7.67
N SER A 98 -6.68 1.00 7.82
CA SER A 98 -5.30 0.88 7.36
C SER A 98 -4.36 1.01 8.56
N ILE A 99 -3.39 0.12 8.66
CA ILE A 99 -2.26 0.24 9.59
C ILE A 99 -0.95 0.20 8.79
N PHE A 100 0.07 0.91 9.28
CA PHE A 100 1.41 0.89 8.70
C PHE A 100 2.42 0.46 9.75
N LEU A 101 3.39 -0.35 9.34
CA LEU A 101 4.50 -0.80 10.18
C LEU A 101 5.81 -0.35 9.55
N GLU A 102 6.47 0.56 10.24
CA GLU A 102 7.84 1.00 9.99
C GLU A 102 8.67 0.67 11.23
N ASP A 103 9.70 -0.15 11.06
CA ASP A 103 10.58 -0.53 12.15
C ASP A 103 11.96 -0.86 11.58
N SER A 104 13.02 -0.46 12.27
CA SER A 104 14.40 -0.64 11.80
C SER A 104 14.81 -2.10 11.59
N SER A 105 14.09 -3.05 12.20
CA SER A 105 14.30 -4.48 11.99
C SER A 105 13.52 -5.07 10.80
N LEU A 106 12.73 -4.24 10.09
CA LEU A 106 12.12 -4.60 8.81
C LEU A 106 13.09 -4.20 7.69
N ALA A 107 14.25 -4.85 7.69
CA ALA A 107 15.29 -4.66 6.71
C ALA A 107 15.89 -5.99 6.30
N PHE A 108 16.47 -6.04 5.11
CA PHE A 108 17.20 -7.21 4.63
C PHE A 108 18.37 -6.81 3.73
N ASP A 109 19.44 -7.59 3.80
CA ASP A 109 20.66 -7.39 3.04
C ASP A 109 20.68 -8.31 1.81
N TYR A 110 21.04 -7.79 0.65
CA TYR A 110 21.17 -8.60 -0.56
C TYR A 110 22.23 -8.06 -1.51
N ALA A 111 22.63 -8.92 -2.43
CA ALA A 111 23.45 -8.55 -3.57
C ALA A 111 22.68 -8.81 -4.88
N HIS A 112 22.94 -8.02 -5.92
CA HIS A 112 22.30 -8.20 -7.22
C HIS A 112 23.15 -7.68 -8.39
N ILE A 113 22.70 -7.96 -9.61
CA ILE A 113 23.20 -7.37 -10.86
C ILE A 113 21.99 -6.95 -11.70
N LEU A 114 22.02 -5.73 -12.24
CA LEU A 114 21.01 -5.21 -13.17
C LEU A 114 21.65 -4.93 -14.54
N PRO A 115 21.57 -5.86 -15.50
CA PRO A 115 22.32 -5.74 -16.77
C PRO A 115 21.90 -4.56 -17.63
N LEU A 116 20.69 -4.03 -17.44
CA LEU A 116 20.15 -2.93 -18.25
C LEU A 116 20.43 -1.54 -17.67
N VAL A 117 21.09 -1.44 -16.52
CA VAL A 117 21.32 -0.17 -15.80
C VAL A 117 22.81 0.06 -15.62
N GLU A 118 23.35 1.12 -16.22
CA GLU A 118 24.81 1.34 -16.31
C GLU A 118 25.53 1.31 -14.94
N LYS A 119 25.01 2.03 -13.93
CA LYS A 119 25.60 2.03 -12.58
C LYS A 119 25.40 0.73 -11.80
N CYS A 120 24.30 0.02 -12.05
CA CYS A 120 23.94 -1.22 -11.36
C CYS A 120 24.30 -2.48 -12.17
N SER A 121 25.05 -2.32 -13.27
CA SER A 121 25.47 -3.39 -14.19
C SER A 121 26.61 -4.26 -13.67
N ILE A 122 27.16 -3.92 -12.50
CA ILE A 122 28.21 -4.68 -11.81
C ILE A 122 27.60 -5.25 -10.51
N LEU A 123 28.09 -6.40 -10.08
CA LEU A 123 27.70 -6.99 -8.80
C LEU A 123 27.98 -6.02 -7.65
N HIS A 124 26.94 -5.74 -6.88
CA HIS A 124 26.96 -4.92 -5.67
C HIS A 124 25.82 -5.36 -4.75
N GLY A 125 25.58 -4.66 -3.67
CA GLY A 125 24.51 -4.97 -2.74
C GLY A 125 23.97 -3.75 -2.00
N HIS A 126 22.89 -4.00 -1.27
CA HIS A 126 22.10 -3.02 -0.55
C HIS A 126 21.63 -3.60 0.79
N THR A 127 21.44 -2.70 1.75
CA THR A 127 20.57 -2.92 2.90
C THR A 127 19.26 -2.23 2.59
N SER A 128 18.22 -3.01 2.30
CA SER A 128 16.89 -2.44 2.03
C SER A 128 16.04 -2.37 3.28
N THR A 129 15.44 -1.20 3.52
CA THR A 129 14.39 -1.04 4.55
C THR A 129 13.01 -1.17 3.92
N VAL A 130 12.07 -1.75 4.68
CA VAL A 130 10.71 -2.03 4.23
C VAL A 130 9.70 -1.46 5.22
N MET A 131 8.76 -0.68 4.72
CA MET A 131 7.54 -0.31 5.43
C MET A 131 6.36 -1.03 4.76
N VAL A 132 5.49 -1.62 5.58
CA VAL A 132 4.31 -2.36 5.11
C VAL A 132 3.05 -1.67 5.59
N GLU A 133 2.17 -1.36 4.66
CA GLU A 133 0.80 -0.92 4.90
C GLU A 133 -0.14 -2.12 4.73
N ILE A 134 -1.04 -2.32 5.70
CA ILE A 134 -1.99 -3.41 5.73
C ILE A 134 -3.39 -2.82 5.82
N ILE A 135 -4.22 -3.11 4.81
CA ILE A 135 -5.57 -2.56 4.67
C ILE A 135 -6.56 -3.72 4.71
N GLY A 136 -7.58 -3.61 5.54
CA GLY A 136 -8.60 -4.65 5.65
C GLY A 136 -9.74 -4.29 6.59
N LYS A 137 -10.71 -5.19 6.65
CA LYS A 137 -11.85 -5.06 7.56
C LYS A 137 -11.39 -5.18 9.00
N MET A 138 -11.89 -4.29 9.85
CA MET A 138 -11.64 -4.35 11.28
C MET A 138 -12.44 -5.50 11.91
N VAL A 139 -11.74 -6.35 12.66
CA VAL A 139 -12.31 -7.41 13.49
C VAL A 139 -11.91 -7.12 14.93
N ASN A 140 -12.89 -6.95 15.83
CA ASN A 140 -12.65 -6.55 17.22
C ASN A 140 -11.80 -5.26 17.33
N ASN A 141 -12.10 -4.26 16.50
CA ASN A 141 -11.42 -2.97 16.42
C ASN A 141 -9.97 -3.00 15.91
N LEU A 142 -9.51 -4.11 15.31
CA LEU A 142 -8.17 -4.24 14.75
C LEU A 142 -8.23 -4.75 13.31
N VAL A 143 -7.33 -4.25 12.45
CA VAL A 143 -7.07 -4.89 11.14
C VAL A 143 -6.28 -6.18 11.38
N ILE A 144 -5.21 -6.10 12.17
CA ILE A 144 -4.39 -7.21 12.65
C ILE A 144 -3.62 -6.71 13.88
N ASP A 145 -3.27 -7.59 14.82
CA ASP A 145 -2.39 -7.21 15.92
C ASP A 145 -1.00 -6.81 15.40
N PHE A 146 -0.42 -5.73 15.93
CA PHE A 146 0.88 -5.24 15.48
C PHE A 146 2.01 -6.25 15.68
N SER A 147 1.98 -7.04 16.74
CA SER A 147 3.00 -8.06 17.02
C SER A 147 2.89 -9.21 16.01
N GLU A 148 1.67 -9.61 15.68
CA GLU A 148 1.40 -10.62 14.66
C GLU A 148 1.83 -10.13 13.26
N ALA A 149 1.41 -8.93 12.87
CA ALA A 149 1.82 -8.31 11.61
C ALA A 149 3.34 -8.23 11.50
N LYS A 150 4.02 -7.72 12.54
CA LYS A 150 5.48 -7.62 12.59
C LYS A 150 6.14 -8.99 12.44
N ARG A 151 5.61 -10.03 13.08
CA ARG A 151 6.11 -11.40 12.95
C ARG A 151 5.98 -11.91 11.51
N ILE A 152 4.81 -11.79 10.89
CA ILE A 152 4.55 -12.22 9.51
C ILE A 152 5.48 -11.50 8.52
N ILE A 153 5.66 -10.19 8.71
CA ILE A 153 6.54 -9.39 7.86
C ILE A 153 7.99 -9.86 8.01
N LYS A 154 8.50 -10.00 9.24
CA LYS A 154 9.87 -10.48 9.48
C LYS A 154 10.14 -11.85 8.89
N GLU A 155 9.22 -12.80 9.09
CA GLU A 155 9.32 -14.15 8.52
C GLU A 155 9.27 -14.15 6.99
N THR A 156 8.73 -13.10 6.38
CA THR A 156 8.70 -12.95 4.93
C THR A 156 9.99 -12.34 4.41
N LEU A 157 10.49 -11.29 5.06
CA LEU A 157 11.73 -10.65 4.69
C LEU A 157 12.95 -11.55 4.91
N SER A 158 12.93 -12.45 5.89
CA SER A 158 14.02 -13.40 6.14
C SER A 158 14.28 -14.38 4.97
N ILE A 159 13.30 -14.57 4.08
CA ILE A 159 13.46 -15.38 2.86
C ILE A 159 14.37 -14.66 1.85
N LEU A 160 14.31 -13.33 1.86
CA LEU A 160 15.04 -12.43 0.97
C LEU A 160 16.40 -12.02 1.54
N ASP A 161 16.55 -12.11 2.86
CA ASP A 161 17.75 -11.70 3.57
C ASP A 161 18.97 -12.59 3.28
N HIS A 162 20.12 -11.94 3.15
CA HIS A 162 21.42 -12.52 2.82
C HIS A 162 21.40 -13.38 1.54
N LYS A 163 20.66 -12.94 0.51
CA LYS A 163 20.58 -13.63 -0.78
C LYS A 163 21.24 -12.84 -1.92
N PHE A 164 21.62 -13.57 -2.95
CA PHE A 164 21.94 -13.01 -4.26
C PHE A 164 20.71 -13.07 -5.17
N PHE A 165 20.27 -11.91 -5.65
CA PHE A 165 19.11 -11.79 -6.52
C PHE A 165 19.53 -11.74 -7.98
N ILE A 166 18.93 -12.61 -8.78
CA ILE A 166 19.16 -12.63 -10.22
C ILE A 166 17.89 -13.06 -10.95
N ASN A 167 17.64 -12.46 -12.12
CA ASN A 167 16.52 -12.85 -12.95
C ASN A 167 16.70 -14.28 -13.46
N LYS A 168 15.70 -15.13 -13.24
CA LYS A 168 15.69 -16.54 -13.65
C LYS A 168 15.94 -16.74 -15.15
N LYS A 169 15.64 -15.74 -15.99
CA LYS A 169 15.87 -15.81 -17.44
C LYS A 169 17.35 -16.00 -17.82
N TYR A 170 18.26 -15.64 -16.91
CA TYR A 170 19.70 -15.77 -17.13
C TYR A 170 20.25 -17.15 -16.77
N VAL A 171 19.45 -18.02 -16.14
CA VAL A 171 19.83 -19.39 -15.82
C VAL A 171 19.79 -20.22 -17.11
N TYR A 172 20.94 -20.79 -17.51
CA TYR A 172 21.02 -21.67 -18.67
C TYR A 172 21.18 -23.15 -18.29
N LYS A 173 21.54 -23.42 -17.03
CA LYS A 173 21.71 -24.76 -16.48
C LYS A 173 21.53 -24.73 -14.97
N GLU A 174 21.06 -25.82 -14.39
CA GLU A 174 21.10 -26.07 -12.96
C GLU A 174 21.55 -27.50 -12.66
N ASP A 175 22.14 -27.71 -11.48
CA ASP A 175 22.40 -29.03 -10.91
C ASP A 175 21.68 -29.16 -9.54
N SER A 176 22.05 -30.16 -8.73
CA SER A 176 21.43 -30.36 -7.42
C SER A 176 21.68 -29.23 -6.41
N ILE A 177 22.77 -28.48 -6.55
CA ILE A 177 23.25 -27.49 -5.56
C ILE A 177 23.57 -26.10 -6.16
N HIS A 178 23.64 -25.95 -7.49
CA HIS A 178 23.95 -24.69 -8.17
C HIS A 178 22.96 -24.30 -9.26
N TYR A 179 22.82 -23.00 -9.45
CA TYR A 179 22.37 -22.37 -10.69
C TYR A 179 23.60 -21.89 -11.49
N TYR A 180 23.55 -22.07 -12.80
CA TYR A 180 24.53 -21.52 -13.72
C TYR A 180 23.86 -20.42 -14.55
N VAL A 181 24.37 -19.19 -14.43
CA VAL A 181 23.82 -18.02 -15.10
C VAL A 181 24.80 -17.41 -16.08
N SER A 182 24.30 -16.93 -17.21
CA SER A 182 25.11 -16.22 -18.21
C SER A 182 24.32 -15.14 -18.93
N PHE A 183 24.95 -13.98 -19.16
CA PHE A 183 24.35 -12.89 -19.92
C PHE A 183 25.41 -11.86 -20.33
N ASP A 184 25.11 -11.12 -21.40
CA ASP A 184 25.86 -9.92 -21.77
C ASP A 184 25.38 -8.72 -20.94
N GLY A 185 26.32 -7.97 -20.39
CA GLY A 185 26.08 -6.69 -19.72
C GLY A 185 26.94 -5.58 -20.31
N PRO A 186 26.69 -4.31 -19.92
CA PRO A 186 27.49 -3.15 -20.34
C PRO A 186 28.99 -3.25 -20.06
N ARG A 187 29.38 -4.12 -19.11
CA ARG A 187 30.77 -4.36 -18.69
C ARG A 187 31.36 -5.66 -19.25
N GLY A 188 30.66 -6.30 -20.19
CA GLY A 188 31.08 -7.55 -20.82
C GLY A 188 30.19 -8.73 -20.45
N PHE A 189 30.68 -9.92 -20.82
CA PHE A 189 29.97 -11.18 -20.60
C PHE A 189 30.14 -11.66 -19.15
N PHE A 190 29.02 -11.97 -18.50
CA PHE A 190 28.96 -12.58 -17.18
C PHE A 190 28.71 -14.08 -17.30
N ASN A 191 29.45 -14.86 -16.52
CA ASN A 191 29.24 -16.30 -16.35
C ASN A 191 29.49 -16.67 -14.89
N LEU A 192 28.43 -17.02 -14.17
CA LEU A 192 28.48 -17.26 -12.72
C LEU A 192 27.91 -18.64 -12.39
N GLN A 193 28.52 -19.30 -11.41
CA GLN A 193 27.99 -20.47 -10.73
C GLN A 193 27.56 -20.04 -9.33
N LEU A 194 26.28 -20.20 -9.01
CA LEU A 194 25.65 -19.63 -7.82
C LEU A 194 25.04 -20.76 -6.97
N PRO A 195 25.36 -20.87 -5.67
CA PRO A 195 24.73 -21.86 -4.80
C PRO A 195 23.22 -21.61 -4.66
N LYS A 196 22.42 -22.68 -4.74
CA LYS A 196 20.94 -22.57 -4.64
C LYS A 196 20.50 -21.97 -3.30
N ASP A 197 21.14 -22.36 -2.21
CA ASP A 197 20.74 -21.95 -0.85
C ASP A 197 20.92 -20.45 -0.58
N THR A 198 21.79 -19.77 -1.33
CA THR A 198 22.06 -18.34 -1.19
C THR A 198 21.56 -17.52 -2.37
N THR A 199 20.88 -18.13 -3.33
CA THR A 199 20.38 -17.46 -4.54
C THR A 199 18.86 -17.39 -4.55
N PHE A 200 18.32 -16.19 -4.71
CA PHE A 200 16.89 -16.01 -4.95
C PHE A 200 16.67 -15.71 -6.43
N LEU A 201 16.02 -16.65 -7.13
CA LEU A 201 15.68 -16.48 -8.54
C LEU A 201 14.44 -15.60 -8.69
N MET A 202 14.65 -14.40 -9.22
CA MET A 202 13.62 -13.41 -9.46
C MET A 202 12.85 -13.72 -10.75
N PRO A 203 11.52 -13.51 -10.82
CA PRO A 203 10.75 -13.59 -12.06
C PRO A 203 11.04 -12.43 -13.03
N GLY A 204 11.55 -11.31 -12.51
CA GLY A 204 11.95 -10.12 -13.27
C GLY A 204 13.34 -9.63 -12.85
N GLU A 205 13.72 -8.44 -13.29
CA GLU A 205 14.96 -7.80 -12.84
C GLU A 205 14.89 -7.44 -11.35
N ALA A 206 16.01 -7.46 -10.64
CA ALA A 206 16.12 -7.18 -9.20
C ALA A 206 16.02 -5.68 -8.87
N THR A 207 14.96 -5.02 -9.35
CA THR A 207 14.65 -3.62 -9.04
C THR A 207 13.74 -3.53 -7.82
N VAL A 208 13.75 -2.37 -7.16
CA VAL A 208 12.86 -2.07 -6.02
C VAL A 208 11.37 -2.28 -6.35
N GLU A 209 10.90 -1.94 -7.54
CA GLU A 209 9.50 -2.13 -7.95
C GLU A 209 9.12 -3.62 -8.02
N ASN A 210 10.01 -4.44 -8.59
CA ASN A 210 9.78 -5.89 -8.65
C ASN A 210 9.90 -6.52 -7.26
N LEU A 211 10.81 -6.05 -6.42
CA LEU A 211 10.95 -6.51 -5.03
C LEU A 211 9.69 -6.19 -4.22
N SER A 212 9.13 -4.98 -4.31
CA SER A 212 7.85 -4.64 -3.66
C SER A 212 6.73 -5.61 -4.08
N SER A 213 6.63 -5.91 -5.37
CA SER A 213 5.62 -6.85 -5.89
C SER A 213 5.81 -8.28 -5.35
N ILE A 214 7.06 -8.74 -5.22
CA ILE A 214 7.40 -10.05 -4.66
C ILE A 214 7.05 -10.11 -3.18
N ILE A 215 7.41 -9.07 -2.41
CA ILE A 215 7.10 -8.99 -0.98
C ILE A 215 5.59 -9.01 -0.78
N ILE A 216 4.81 -8.23 -1.54
CA ILE A 216 3.34 -8.26 -1.50
C ILE A 216 2.82 -9.68 -1.75
N LYS A 217 3.32 -10.36 -2.78
CA LYS A 217 2.88 -11.72 -3.11
C LYS A 217 3.20 -12.72 -1.97
N LEU A 218 4.38 -12.62 -1.37
CA LEU A 218 4.77 -13.48 -0.26
C LEU A 218 3.93 -13.20 1.00
N LEU A 219 3.69 -11.92 1.31
CA LEU A 219 2.86 -11.50 2.44
C LEU A 219 1.40 -11.91 2.25
N SER A 220 0.82 -11.67 1.07
CA SER A 220 -0.58 -11.99 0.73
C SER A 220 -0.97 -13.40 1.15
N SER A 221 -0.11 -14.39 0.87
CA SER A 221 -0.37 -15.80 1.22
C SER A 221 -0.40 -16.10 2.72
N LYS A 222 0.10 -15.18 3.55
CA LYS A 222 0.22 -15.33 5.01
C LYS A 222 -0.72 -14.40 5.79
N MET A 223 -1.38 -13.47 5.11
CA MET A 223 -2.27 -12.50 5.76
C MET A 223 -3.60 -13.14 6.17
N PRO A 224 -4.23 -12.68 7.26
CA PRO A 224 -5.53 -13.17 7.67
C PRO A 224 -6.61 -12.78 6.67
N PRO A 225 -7.74 -13.51 6.63
CA PRO A 225 -8.75 -13.38 5.58
C PRO A 225 -9.50 -12.05 5.59
N ASN A 226 -9.36 -11.21 6.63
CA ASN A 226 -9.94 -9.88 6.67
C ASN A 226 -9.07 -8.80 6.00
N VAL A 227 -7.80 -9.09 5.67
CA VAL A 227 -6.91 -8.19 4.92
C VAL A 227 -7.24 -8.23 3.44
N GLU A 228 -7.45 -7.07 2.84
CA GLU A 228 -7.90 -6.92 1.46
C GLU A 228 -6.82 -6.34 0.55
N ALA A 229 -5.94 -5.49 1.09
CA ALA A 229 -4.85 -4.91 0.31
C ALA A 229 -3.57 -4.77 1.15
N LEU A 230 -2.45 -4.72 0.44
CA LEU A 230 -1.12 -4.50 1.00
C LEU A 230 -0.39 -3.41 0.24
N GLY A 231 0.16 -2.45 0.97
CA GLY A 231 1.15 -1.50 0.48
C GLY A 231 2.54 -1.91 0.92
N VAL A 232 3.52 -1.91 0.01
CA VAL A 232 4.92 -2.17 0.34
C VAL A 232 5.78 -1.03 -0.19
N TYR A 233 6.46 -0.37 0.73
CA TYR A 233 7.47 0.64 0.48
C TYR A 233 8.83 0.00 0.73
N ILE A 234 9.71 0.05 -0.26
CA ILE A 234 11.08 -0.46 -0.14
C ILE A 234 12.07 0.65 -0.50
N TYR A 235 13.18 0.73 0.24
CA TYR A 235 14.23 1.71 0.01
C TYR A 235 15.58 1.01 -0.14
N GLU A 236 16.23 1.17 -1.30
CA GLU A 236 17.58 0.63 -1.58
C GLU A 236 18.71 1.47 -0.96
N GLY A 237 18.37 2.68 -0.50
CA GLY A 237 19.27 3.62 0.14
C GLY A 237 18.54 4.91 0.49
N VAL A 238 19.27 5.92 0.96
CA VAL A 238 18.69 7.19 1.39
C VAL A 238 17.94 7.86 0.23
N ASN A 239 16.64 8.10 0.42
CA ASN A 239 15.74 8.77 -0.51
C ASN A 239 15.52 8.08 -1.88
N LYS A 240 15.81 6.78 -1.99
CA LYS A 240 15.55 5.99 -3.21
C LYS A 240 14.72 4.78 -2.87
N GLY A 241 13.44 4.84 -3.20
CA GLY A 241 12.53 3.74 -2.94
C GLY A 241 11.40 3.66 -3.94
N ALA A 242 10.66 2.57 -3.86
CA ALA A 242 9.45 2.32 -4.62
C ALA A 242 8.31 1.98 -3.67
N HIS A 243 7.10 2.32 -4.08
CA HIS A 243 5.88 1.97 -3.38
C HIS A 243 4.93 1.27 -4.35
N ILE A 244 4.40 0.13 -3.93
CA ILE A 244 3.31 -0.56 -4.62
C ILE A 244 2.21 -0.84 -3.62
N LEU A 245 0.99 -0.50 -4.01
CA LEU A 245 -0.24 -0.88 -3.34
C LEU A 245 -1.00 -1.87 -4.23
N ALA A 246 -1.38 -3.01 -3.68
CA ALA A 246 -2.10 -4.04 -4.42
C ALA A 246 -3.27 -4.59 -3.61
N ASN A 247 -4.40 -4.82 -4.29
CA ASN A 247 -5.45 -5.68 -3.78
C ASN A 247 -4.96 -7.14 -3.82
N ILE A 248 -5.21 -7.88 -2.74
CA ILE A 248 -4.75 -9.26 -2.57
C ILE A 248 -5.90 -10.27 -2.48
N LYS A 249 -7.13 -9.83 -2.73
CA LYS A 249 -8.34 -10.66 -2.83
C LYS A 249 -8.93 -10.64 -4.23
#